data_AF-A0A932M6M3-F1
#
_entry.id   AF-A0A932M6M3-F1
#
_cell.length_a   1.000
_cell.length_b   1.000
_cell.length_c   1.000
_cell.angle_alpha   90.00
_cell.angle_beta   90.00
_cell.angle_gamma   90.00
#
_symmetry.space_group_name_H-M   'P 1'
#
loop_
_entity.id
_entity.type
_entity.pdbx_description
1 polymer ?
#
loop_
_entity_poly.entity_id
_entity_poly.type
_entity_poly.pdbx_seq_one_letter_code
_entity_poly.pdbx_strand_id
1 'polypeptide(L)' 'MLDQNRQEQAAQLNSLRKFARDLAVSEELVIEVYERELLRLREGARVQRFVCVLAEKRAKHVLKTRGQ' A
#
# COMPACT_ATOMS: atom_id res chain seq x y z
N MET A 1 -0.12 4.32 -21.75
CA MET A 1 -0.85 4.55 -20.49
C MET A 1 -0.12 3.92 -19.28
N LEU A 2 1.22 3.96 -19.27
CA LEU A 2 2.06 3.48 -18.16
C LEU A 2 2.24 4.55 -17.07
N ASP A 3 2.07 5.82 -17.44
CA ASP A 3 2.31 6.98 -16.57
C ASP A 3 1.30 7.12 -15.44
N GLN A 4 0.02 6.86 -15.67
CA GLN A 4 -1.01 6.97 -14.63
C GLN A 4 -0.79 5.96 -13.50
N ASN A 5 -0.46 4.71 -13.83
CA ASN A 5 -0.26 3.67 -12.82
C ASN A 5 0.99 3.94 -11.97
N ARG A 6 2.06 4.48 -12.58
CA ARG A 6 3.26 4.93 -11.86
C ARG A 6 2.99 6.14 -10.96
N GLN A 7 2.20 7.11 -11.44
CA GLN A 7 1.80 8.29 -10.65
C GLN A 7 0.92 7.89 -9.46
N GLU A 8 -0.05 7.00 -9.67
CA GLU A 8 -0.90 6.46 -8.61
C GLU A 8 -0.07 5.70 -7.57
N GLN A 9 0.86 4.86 -8.00
CA GLN A 9 1.75 4.14 -7.09
C GLN A 9 2.65 5.09 -6.28
N ALA A 10 3.17 6.15 -6.89
CA ALA A 10 3.95 7.17 -6.18
C ALA A 10 3.11 7.91 -5.13
N ALA A 11 1.84 8.22 -5.44
CA ALA A 11 0.91 8.81 -4.48
C ALA A 11 0.66 7.87 -3.28
N GLN A 12 0.48 6.56 -3.53
CA GLN A 12 0.28 5.59 -2.44
C GLN A 12 1.52 5.46 -1.56
N LEU A 13 2.71 5.37 -2.14
CA LEU A 13 3.95 5.31 -1.37
C LEU A 13 4.15 6.55 -0.48
N ASN A 14 3.86 7.74 -1.00
CA ASN A 14 3.90 8.96 -0.19
C ASN A 14 2.89 8.94 0.96
N SER A 15 1.68 8.43 0.73
CA SER A 15 0.71 8.28 1.82
C SER A 15 1.15 7.26 2.86
N LEU A 16 1.81 6.17 2.45
CA LEU A 16 2.32 5.14 3.35
C LEU A 16 3.49 5.66 4.19
N ARG A 17 4.40 6.44 3.62
CA ARG A 17 5.48 7.11 4.38
C ARG A 17 4.91 8.07 5.43
N LYS A 18 3.92 8.88 5.06
CA LYS A 18 3.22 9.73 6.04
C LYS A 18 2.62 8.90 7.17
N PHE A 19 1.94 7.82 6.83
CA PHE A 19 1.34 6.91 7.80
C PHE A 19 2.37 6.25 8.73
N ALA A 20 3.53 5.85 8.21
CA ALA A 20 4.62 5.29 8.99
C ALA A 20 5.11 6.29 10.07
N ARG A 21 5.28 7.55 9.68
CA ARG A 21 5.65 8.65 10.60
C ARG A 21 4.57 8.88 11.66
N ASP A 22 3.29 8.90 11.28
CA ASP A 22 2.17 9.12 12.20
C ASP A 22 2.05 8.01 13.26
N LEU A 23 2.46 6.78 12.93
CA LEU A 23 2.46 5.63 13.85
C LEU A 23 3.82 5.33 14.49
N ALA A 24 4.87 6.12 14.21
CA ALA A 24 6.24 5.87 14.65
C ALA A 24 6.75 4.45 14.33
N VAL A 25 6.39 3.92 13.15
CA VAL A 25 6.85 2.61 12.65
C VAL A 25 7.83 2.79 11.49
N SER A 26 8.67 1.78 11.22
CA SER A 26 9.61 1.81 10.10
C SER A 26 8.87 1.97 8.76
N GLU A 27 9.32 2.92 7.92
CA GLU A 27 8.82 3.09 6.56
C GLU A 27 9.00 1.81 5.72
N GLU A 28 10.11 1.09 5.92
CA GLU A 28 10.43 -0.15 5.21
C GLU A 28 9.38 -1.23 5.52
N LEU A 29 8.99 -1.36 6.79
CA LEU A 29 7.94 -2.28 7.21
C LEU A 29 6.60 -1.94 6.54
N VAL A 30 6.25 -0.66 6.46
CA VAL A 30 4.99 -0.23 5.83
C VAL A 30 4.99 -0.54 4.33
N ILE A 31 6.12 -0.31 3.67
CA ILE A 31 6.30 -0.60 2.24
C ILE A 31 6.25 -2.11 2.00
N GLU A 32 6.92 -2.93 2.81
CA GLU A 32 6.91 -4.39 2.68
C GLU A 32 5.49 -4.96 2.81
N VAL A 33 4.73 -4.49 3.81
CA VAL A 33 3.33 -4.91 3.99
C VAL A 33 2.46 -4.49 2.79
N TYR A 34 2.68 -3.29 2.25
CA TYR A 34 1.99 -2.82 1.05
C TYR A 34 2.30 -3.69 -0.17
N GLU A 35 3.57 -3.99 -0.45
CA GLU A 35 3.98 -4.79 -1.59
C GLU A 35 3.40 -6.21 -1.51
N ARG A 36 3.38 -6.80 -0.32
CA ARG A 36 2.75 -8.10 -0.07
C ARG A 36 1.25 -8.09 -0.37
N GLU A 37 0.53 -7.07 0.09
CA GLU A 37 -0.91 -6.95 -0.19
C GLU A 37 -1.18 -6.62 -1.66
N LEU A 38 -0.30 -5.85 -2.30
CA LEU A 38 -0.37 -5.55 -3.73
C LEU A 38 -0.22 -6.82 -4.57
N LEU A 39 0.76 -7.68 -4.25
CA LEU A 39 0.98 -8.95 -4.95
C LEU A 39 -0.25 -9.86 -4.83
N ARG A 40 -0.75 -10.05 -3.60
CA ARG A 40 -1.97 -10.84 -3.33
C ARG A 40 -3.19 -10.35 -4.13
N LEU A 41 -3.37 -9.04 -4.20
CA LEU A 41 -4.48 -8.46 -4.95
C LEU A 41 -4.29 -8.62 -6.46
N ARG A 42 -3.05 -8.50 -6.96
CA ARG A 42 -2.76 -8.69 -8.40
C ARG A 42 -3.04 -10.11 -8.86
N GLU A 43 -2.75 -11.12 -8.03
CA GLU A 43 -3.02 -12.53 -8.33
C GLU A 43 -4.52 -12.84 -8.49
N GLY A 44 -5.38 -12.13 -7.74
CA GLY A 44 -6.84 -12.35 -7.77
C GLY A 44 -7.64 -11.35 -8.59
N ALA A 45 -7.05 -10.24 -9.07
CA ALA A 45 -7.80 -9.14 -9.66
C ALA A 45 -7.98 -9.26 -11.17
N ARG A 46 -9.25 -9.37 -11.61
CA ARG A 46 -9.65 -9.16 -13.02
C ARG A 46 -9.52 -7.71 -13.48
N VAL A 47 -9.53 -6.75 -12.54
CA VAL A 47 -9.44 -5.31 -12.84
C VAL A 47 -8.30 -4.70 -12.02
N GLN A 48 -7.29 -4.19 -12.73
CA GLN A 48 -6.06 -3.67 -12.10
C GLN A 48 -6.21 -2.22 -11.59
N ARG A 49 -7.24 -1.49 -12.01
CA ARG A 49 -7.40 -0.04 -11.78
C ARG A 49 -7.38 0.39 -10.31
N PHE A 50 -7.84 -0.45 -9.40
CA PHE A 50 -7.95 -0.09 -7.97
C PHE A 50 -7.01 -0.88 -7.06
N VAL A 51 -6.15 -1.72 -7.64
CA VAL A 51 -5.33 -2.66 -6.88
C VAL A 51 -4.36 -1.92 -5.94
N CYS A 52 -3.75 -0.82 -6.40
CA CYS A 52 -2.86 0.02 -5.59
C CYS A 52 -3.59 0.67 -4.40
N VAL A 53 -4.80 1.20 -4.61
CA VAL A 53 -5.62 1.83 -3.55
C VAL A 53 -6.07 0.79 -2.52
N LEU A 54 -6.46 -0.40 -2.98
CA LEU A 54 -6.87 -1.48 -2.08
C LEU A 54 -5.69 -2.02 -1.27
N ALA A 55 -4.51 -2.17 -1.88
CA ALA A 55 -3.30 -2.60 -1.21
C ALA A 55 -2.90 -1.61 -0.11
N GLU A 56 -2.94 -0.31 -0.40
CA GLU A 56 -2.64 0.77 0.55
C GLU A 56 -3.59 0.72 1.78
N LYS A 57 -4.91 0.60 1.54
CA LYS A 57 -5.89 0.49 2.64
C LYS A 57 -5.67 -0.76 3.50
N ARG A 58 -5.39 -1.91 2.86
CA ARG A 58 -5.12 -3.17 3.58
C ARG A 58 -3.84 -3.08 4.41
N ALA A 59 -2.78 -2.51 3.86
CA ALA A 59 -1.52 -2.34 4.58
C ALA A 59 -1.71 -1.50 5.86
N LYS A 60 -2.39 -0.36 5.74
CA LYS A 60 -2.73 0.49 6.90
C LYS A 60 -3.56 -0.26 7.93
N HIS A 61 -4.53 -1.07 7.51
CA HIS A 61 -5.37 -1.85 8.42
C HIS A 61 -4.58 -2.95 9.15
N VAL A 62 -3.74 -3.70 8.43
CA VAL A 62 -2.88 -4.74 9.01
C VAL A 62 -1.94 -4.16 10.06
N LEU A 63 -1.34 -3.00 9.78
CA LEU A 63 -0.42 -2.34 10.69
C LEU A 63 -1.12 -1.77 11.93
N LYS A 64 -2.34 -1.25 11.80
CA LYS A 64 -3.14 -0.80 12.95
C LYS A 64 -3.61 -1.95 13.85
N THR A 65 -3.95 -3.10 13.27
CA THR A 65 -4.49 -4.25 14.00
C THR A 65 -3.41 -5.14 14.62
N ARG A 66 -2.16 -5.08 14.14
CA ARG A 66 -1.02 -5.80 14.72
C ARG A 66 -0.22 -5.00 15.74
N GLY A 67 -0.45 -3.69 15.84
CA GLY A 67 0.19 -2.79 16.81
C GLY A 67 -0.63 -2.53 18.08
N GLN A 68 -1.77 -3.22 18.25
CA GLN A 68 -2.58 -3.26 19.47
C GLN A 68 -2.54 -4.68 20.04
#